data_AF-A0A067PQ09-F1
#
_entry.id   AF-A0A067PQ09-F1
#
_cell.length_a   1.000
_cell.length_b   1.000
_cell.length_c   1.000
_cell.angle_alpha   90.00
_cell.angle_beta   90.00
_cell.angle_gamma   90.00
#
_symmetry.space_group_name_H-M   'P 1'
#
loop_
_entity.id
_entity.type
_entity.pdbx_description
1 polymer ?
#
loop_
_entity_poly.entity_id
_entity_poly.type
_entity_poly.pdbx_seq_one_letter_code
_entity_poly.pdbx_strand_id
1 'polypeptide(L)' 'GCSDVVKKPKVDAHSQQCHSPFTCIDCSTTFYGPAQWKSHTSCISEAEKYQKGLYKGPK' A
#
# COMPACT_ATOMS: atom_id res chain seq x y z
N GLY A 1 13.57 9.12 -4.41
CA GLY A 1 12.17 8.65 -4.39
C GLY A 1 11.51 9.11 -5.65
N CYS A 2 10.82 8.21 -6.34
CA CYS A 2 10.06 8.50 -7.54
C CYS A 2 8.64 8.87 -7.13
N SER A 3 8.11 9.99 -7.63
CA SER A 3 6.72 10.43 -7.38
C SER A 3 5.75 9.92 -8.45
N ASP A 4 6.12 8.88 -9.20
CA ASP A 4 5.26 8.28 -10.21
C ASP A 4 4.20 7.37 -9.61
N VAL A 5 3.01 7.44 -10.21
CA VAL A 5 1.92 6.49 -9.96
C VAL A 5 2.04 5.36 -10.97
N VAL A 6 2.58 4.22 -10.51
CA VAL A 6 2.71 3.02 -11.34
C VAL A 6 1.55 2.06 -11.14
N LYS A 7 1.09 1.44 -12.22
CA LYS A 7 0.12 0.35 -12.15
C LYS A 7 0.75 -0.86 -11.46
N LYS A 8 -0.03 -1.59 -10.67
CA LYS A 8 0.35 -2.81 -9.95
C LYS A 8 1.20 -3.82 -10.75
N PRO A 9 0.87 -4.22 -12.00
CA PRO A 9 1.72 -5.13 -12.77
C PRO A 9 3.07 -4.52 -13.19
N LYS A 10 3.21 -3.18 -13.18
CA LYS A 10 4.44 -2.47 -13.51
C LYS A 10 5.29 -2.10 -12.29
N VAL A 11 4.78 -2.27 -11.08
CA VAL A 11 5.54 -2.03 -9.83
C VAL A 11 6.79 -2.89 -9.78
N ASP A 12 6.73 -4.14 -10.23
CA ASP A 12 7.89 -5.04 -10.22
C ASP A 12 9.06 -4.49 -11.07
N ALA A 13 8.76 -4.08 -12.30
CA ALA A 13 9.74 -3.44 -13.17
C ALA A 13 10.24 -2.10 -12.61
N HIS A 14 9.34 -1.26 -12.07
CA HIS A 14 9.71 0.02 -11.48
C HIS A 14 10.57 -0.16 -10.22
N SER A 15 10.30 -1.19 -9.41
CA SER A 15 11.05 -1.50 -8.20
C SER A 15 12.51 -1.81 -8.51
N GLN A 16 12.79 -2.45 -9.64
CA GLN A 16 14.16 -2.74 -10.09
C GLN A 16 14.94 -1.51 -10.55
N GLN A 17 14.26 -0.39 -10.79
CA GLN A 17 14.89 0.87 -11.20
C GLN A 17 14.96 1.85 -10.04
N CYS A 18 13.87 1.96 -9.26
CA CYS A 18 13.72 2.98 -8.25
C CYS A 18 14.19 2.55 -6.87
N HIS A 19 14.15 1.25 -6.55
CA HIS A 19 14.52 0.69 -5.23
C HIS A 19 13.92 1.48 -4.04
N SER A 20 12.74 2.06 -4.23
CA SER A 20 12.09 2.94 -3.27
C SER A 20 10.83 2.26 -2.74
N PRO A 21 10.40 2.55 -1.50
CA PRO A 21 9.17 1.99 -0.97
C PRO A 21 7.95 2.48 -1.76
N PHE A 22 6.97 1.60 -1.94
CA PHE A 22 5.73 1.90 -2.64
C PHE A 22 4.60 2.05 -1.65
N THR A 23 3.82 3.12 -1.76
CA THR A 23 2.62 3.30 -0.95
C THR A 23 1.38 3.03 -1.78
N CYS A 24 0.50 2.17 -1.28
CA CYS A 24 -0.81 1.99 -1.89
C CYS A 24 -1.66 3.23 -1.65
N ILE A 25 -2.12 3.90 -2.71
CA ILE A 25 -2.97 5.10 -2.56
C ILE A 25 -4.33 4.77 -1.92
N ASP A 26 -4.87 3.57 -2.13
CA ASP A 26 -6.24 3.25 -1.69
C ASP A 26 -6.34 2.89 -0.19
N CYS A 27 -5.28 2.33 0.40
CA CYS A 27 -5.23 1.94 1.82
C CYS A 27 -4.06 2.57 2.59
N SER A 28 -3.28 3.45 1.95
CA SER A 28 -2.14 4.15 2.54
C SER A 28 -1.09 3.24 3.20
N THR A 29 -1.00 1.98 2.77
CA THR A 29 0.00 1.03 3.25
C THR A 29 1.30 1.19 2.48
N THR A 30 2.42 1.36 3.18
CA THR A 30 3.75 1.42 2.57
C THR A 30 4.38 0.04 2.55
N PHE A 31 4.86 -0.35 1.38
CA PHE A 31 5.52 -1.60 1.10
C PHE A 31 6.99 -1.37 0.80
N TYR A 32 7.85 -2.20 1.39
CA TYR A 32 9.31 -2.09 1.27
C TYR A 32 9.92 -3.17 0.38
N GLY A 33 9.12 -4.12 -0.09
CA GLY A 33 9.64 -5.20 -0.93
C GLY A 33 8.59 -5.97 -1.75
N PRO A 34 9.07 -6.74 -2.74
CA PRO A 34 8.23 -7.41 -3.71
C PRO A 34 7.24 -8.41 -3.14
N ALA A 35 7.61 -9.09 -2.05
CA ALA A 35 6.69 -10.01 -1.38
C ALA A 35 5.43 -9.29 -0.85
N GLN A 36 5.55 -8.04 -0.40
CA GLN A 36 4.45 -7.31 0.23
C GLN A 36 3.45 -6.80 -0.80
N TRP A 37 3.89 -6.07 -1.82
CA TRP A 37 2.97 -5.53 -2.84
C TRP A 37 2.46 -6.60 -3.82
N LYS A 38 3.17 -7.71 -4.05
CA LYS A 38 2.66 -8.85 -4.85
C LYS A 38 1.54 -9.58 -4.14
N SER A 39 1.66 -9.76 -2.82
CA SER A 39 0.61 -10.40 -1.99
C SER A 39 -0.56 -9.46 -1.73
N HIS A 40 -0.36 -8.16 -1.93
CA HIS A 40 -1.39 -7.15 -1.76
C HIS A 40 -2.37 -7.15 -2.93
N THR A 41 -3.25 -8.15 -3.07
CA THR A 41 -4.23 -8.25 -4.17
C THR A 41 -5.55 -7.50 -3.86
N SER A 42 -5.93 -7.41 -2.59
CA SER A 42 -7.02 -6.57 -2.06
C SER A 42 -6.46 -5.48 -1.14
N CYS A 43 -6.93 -4.22 -1.26
CA CYS A 43 -6.39 -3.11 -0.48
C CYS A 43 -6.91 -3.11 0.96
N ILE A 44 -8.19 -2.82 1.11
CA ILE A 44 -8.99 -2.93 2.32
C ILE A 44 -10.42 -3.22 1.84
N SER A 45 -11.17 -4.01 2.59
CA SER A 45 -12.62 -4.08 2.39
C SER A 45 -13.26 -2.81 2.95
N GLU A 46 -14.42 -2.39 2.43
CA GLU A 46 -15.12 -1.17 2.87
C GLU A 46 -15.22 -1.04 4.40
N ALA A 47 -15.34 -2.15 5.13
CA ALA A 47 -15.38 -2.19 6.60
C ALA A 47 -14.17 -1.54 7.30
N GLU A 48 -12.95 -1.71 6.80
CA GLU A 48 -11.75 -1.12 7.42
C GLU A 48 -11.63 0.40 7.12
N LYS A 49 -12.23 0.86 6.02
CA LYS A 49 -12.33 2.29 5.66
C LYS A 49 -13.26 3.05 6.63
N TYR A 50 -14.32 2.41 7.11
CA TYR A 50 -15.29 3.00 8.05
C TYR A 50 -14.90 2.88 9.54
N GLN A 51 -14.07 1.91 9.93
CA GLN A 51 -13.75 1.69 11.36
C GLN A 51 -12.64 2.59 11.94
N LYS A 52 -12.02 3.48 11.15
CA LYS A 52 -11.03 4.45 11.66
C LYS A 52 -11.64 5.61 12.48
N GLY A 53 -12.89 5.47 12.92
CA GLY A 53 -13.59 6.41 13.82
C GLY A 53 -13.87 5.89 15.23
N LEU A 54 -13.55 4.63 15.57
CA LEU A 54 -14.02 4.02 16.83
C LEU A 54 -12.94 3.37 17.73
N TYR A 55 -11.70 3.85 17.71
CA TYR A 55 -10.73 3.47 18.76
C TYR A 55 -10.62 4.57 19.82
N LYS A 56 -11.52 4.55 20.81
CA LYS A 56 -11.27 5.14 22.14
C LYS A 56 -10.58 4.07 22.96
N GLY A 57 -9.30 4.26 23.29
CA GLY A 57 -8.60 3.39 24.23
C GLY A 57 -9.32 3.35 25.58
N PRO A 58 -9.28 2.23 26.32
CA PRO A 58 -9.84 2.17 27.66
C PRO A 58 -9.09 3.14 28.58
N LYS A 59 -9.87 3.86 29.39
CA LYS A 59 -9.44 4.78 30.45
C LYS A 59 -8.88 4.03 31.64
#